data_AF-A0A7X8XBA9-F1
#
_entry.id   AF-A0A7X8XBA9-F1
#
_cell.length_a   1.000
_cell.length_b   1.000
_cell.length_c   1.000
_cell.angle_alpha   90.00
_cell.angle_beta   90.00
_cell.angle_gamma   90.00
#
_symmetry.space_group_name_H-M   'P 1'
#
loop_
_entity.id
_entity.type
_entity.pdbx_description
1 polymer ?
#
loop_
_entity_poly.entity_id
_entity_poly.type
_entity_poly.pdbx_seq_one_letter_code
_entity_poly.pdbx_strand_id
1 'polypeptide(L)'
;MRKILLQPCFILFFVVFLGKLAAGNLIAPLCSKPPQIDGVGNDSCWTGQPWQSGFTVLGDPKRPAVPDTAFKVIHDGRNLYLLIQCAEPRMASLVVTSAPEVDAPRRWKDDSLEISLVPHSHLRYYKLMVNANGFYSDETPIDNNTGSYVYYHDWSWSSFAEVKASRTADSWTVELRIPFFTMDLQEATDTWGFNIGRNRHADPDIMSNHSSWSPIPEINHCLPMHFRSLELEKVDLTRYRWEVNVPDGSVRRTGESFQYDLEPSVRNFTGDFRLGVMSGWLLPPQGGEELASPADGPVVEFKDGIMLKTPLSIPFAKPGEYLLRLLFSGQEGAPLKLAETRVRLDYTPVKVTIETPVYRNNIYATMPDKTLRASIEIDQAVHKIGQIEACLTGPKGNVHRASLPLEQGVARFIYDMAKLPDGDYYLEVLKTRVRIRKLPYQKGEVWCDKNDAVFVDGKPFVLFGWTSGKEVCAPGITGAQTYDQFADSNECLKDMDKLMARNPALKLLIIPYSEKDRYPQVVFSEESRRGDSLTPKQIEHLTRHITKVRSHPAVLAYYVADEPECRDNNPEWYRKLRELLTELDPYHPCVILNQDFSAIKRYA
;
A
#
# COMPACT_ATOMS: atom_id res chain seq x y z
N MET A 1 79.65 49.48 0.63
CA MET A 1 78.79 49.50 1.84
C MET A 1 77.81 50.64 1.68
N ARG A 2 76.48 50.56 1.77
CA ARG A 2 75.49 49.51 2.03
C ARG A 2 74.30 49.85 1.12
N LYS A 3 73.75 48.84 0.44
CA LYS A 3 72.54 48.93 -0.40
C LYS A 3 71.31 49.11 0.49
N ILE A 4 70.45 50.05 0.12
CA ILE A 4 69.10 50.22 0.68
C ILE A 4 68.22 49.14 0.06
N LEU A 5 67.77 48.17 0.87
CA LEU A 5 66.74 47.20 0.50
C LEU A 5 65.37 47.83 0.79
N LEU A 6 64.59 48.05 -0.26
CA LEU A 6 63.13 48.21 -0.18
C LEU A 6 62.50 46.83 -0.09
N GLN A 7 61.76 46.58 0.98
CA GLN A 7 60.98 45.36 1.19
C GLN A 7 59.50 45.70 0.89
N PRO A 8 58.83 45.01 -0.05
CA PRO A 8 57.40 45.23 -0.27
C PRO A 8 56.60 44.50 0.82
N CYS A 9 55.85 45.26 1.59
CA CYS A 9 54.89 44.76 2.56
C CYS A 9 53.67 44.23 1.79
N PHE A 10 53.56 42.90 1.64
CA PHE A 10 52.32 42.26 1.17
C PHE A 10 51.30 42.31 2.30
N ILE A 11 50.36 43.25 2.21
CA ILE A 11 49.15 43.25 3.04
C ILE A 11 48.22 42.18 2.46
N LEU A 12 48.17 41.03 3.11
CA LEU A 12 47.22 39.95 2.83
C LEU A 12 45.84 40.41 3.35
N PHE A 13 44.98 40.90 2.46
CA PHE A 13 43.58 41.18 2.79
C PHE A 13 42.84 39.84 2.96
N PHE A 14 42.76 39.33 4.19
CA PHE A 14 41.78 38.30 4.55
C PHE A 14 40.40 38.96 4.60
N VAL A 15 39.68 38.93 3.47
CA VAL A 15 38.26 39.26 3.47
C VAL A 15 37.52 38.08 4.09
N VAL A 16 37.30 38.15 5.40
CA VAL A 16 36.32 37.29 6.08
C VAL A 16 34.94 37.78 5.64
N PHE A 17 34.33 37.10 4.67
CA PHE A 17 32.90 37.27 4.39
C PHE A 17 32.11 36.70 5.56
N LEU A 18 31.89 37.52 6.59
CA LEU A 18 30.84 37.29 7.59
C LEU A 18 29.50 37.64 6.94
N GLY A 19 29.00 36.72 6.12
CA GLY A 19 27.61 36.73 5.70
C GLY A 19 26.74 36.41 6.91
N LYS A 20 26.06 37.43 7.46
CA LYS A 20 24.86 37.21 8.26
C LYS A 20 23.81 36.60 7.33
N LEU A 21 23.70 35.28 7.32
CA LEU A 21 22.56 34.58 6.72
C LEU A 21 21.34 34.90 7.59
N ALA A 22 20.53 35.86 7.14
CA ALA A 22 19.10 35.73 7.35
C ALA A 22 18.70 34.35 6.80
N ALA A 23 17.87 33.61 7.53
CA ALA A 23 17.35 32.32 7.10
C ALA A 23 16.44 32.52 5.87
N GLY A 24 17.05 32.73 4.71
CA GLY A 24 16.36 32.71 3.42
C GLY A 24 16.00 31.27 3.06
N ASN A 25 14.95 31.12 2.27
CA ASN A 25 14.60 29.84 1.67
C ASN A 25 15.78 29.33 0.84
N LEU A 26 16.03 28.02 0.88
CA LEU A 26 16.96 27.38 -0.04
C LEU A 26 16.32 27.40 -1.43
N ILE A 27 17.03 27.83 -2.45
CA ILE A 27 16.55 27.82 -3.84
C ILE A 27 17.30 26.72 -4.59
N ALA A 28 16.57 25.83 -5.25
CA ALA A 28 17.11 25.00 -6.33
C ALA A 28 16.91 25.74 -7.65
N PRO A 29 17.97 26.22 -8.30
CA PRO A 29 17.86 26.89 -9.58
C PRO A 29 17.59 25.90 -10.71
N LEU A 30 16.93 26.42 -11.75
CA LEU A 30 16.68 25.69 -12.99
C LEU A 30 17.98 25.53 -13.79
N CYS A 31 18.31 24.30 -14.18
CA CYS A 31 19.41 23.97 -15.07
C CYS A 31 18.90 23.50 -16.44
N SER A 32 19.54 23.95 -17.52
CA SER A 32 19.20 23.53 -18.89
C SER A 32 19.99 22.30 -19.36
N LYS A 33 21.10 22.00 -18.68
CA LYS A 33 21.95 20.84 -18.93
C LYS A 33 22.13 20.09 -17.61
N PRO A 34 21.47 18.93 -17.42
CA PRO A 34 21.57 18.18 -16.18
C PRO A 34 22.98 17.57 -16.01
N PRO A 35 23.39 17.28 -14.77
CA PRO A 35 24.65 16.59 -14.51
C PRO A 35 24.59 15.14 -14.99
N GLN A 36 25.76 14.58 -15.27
CA GLN A 36 25.91 13.13 -15.37
C GLN A 36 26.07 12.60 -13.95
N ILE A 37 25.24 11.64 -13.54
CA ILE A 37 25.33 11.08 -12.20
C ILE A 37 26.53 10.14 -12.12
N ASP A 38 27.65 10.64 -11.62
CA ASP A 38 28.90 9.89 -11.47
C ASP A 38 29.51 9.97 -10.06
N GLY A 39 28.97 10.86 -9.21
CA GLY A 39 29.39 11.02 -7.82
C GLY A 39 30.56 11.99 -7.65
N VAL A 40 31.08 12.60 -8.72
CA VAL A 40 32.24 13.49 -8.70
C VAL A 40 31.81 14.96 -8.59
N GLY A 41 30.71 15.33 -9.25
CA GLY A 41 30.16 16.69 -9.18
C GLY A 41 30.99 17.77 -9.90
N ASN A 42 31.72 17.38 -10.95
CA ASN A 42 32.56 18.28 -11.77
C ASN A 42 31.80 18.88 -12.97
N ASP A 43 30.53 18.56 -13.14
CA ASP A 43 29.68 19.09 -14.21
C ASP A 43 29.48 20.60 -14.13
N SER A 44 29.36 21.22 -15.30
CA SER A 44 29.19 22.68 -15.43
C SER A 44 27.97 23.24 -14.69
N CYS A 45 26.89 22.46 -14.54
CA CYS A 45 25.67 22.91 -13.83
C CYS A 45 25.90 23.12 -12.32
N TRP A 46 26.91 22.47 -11.74
CA TRP A 46 27.31 22.67 -10.34
C TRP A 46 28.20 23.90 -10.15
N THR A 47 28.81 24.40 -11.22
CA THR A 47 29.71 25.56 -11.16
C THR A 47 28.91 26.83 -10.87
N GLY A 48 29.35 27.61 -9.88
CA GLY A 48 28.66 28.84 -9.46
C GLY A 48 27.48 28.61 -8.50
N GLN A 49 27.04 27.37 -8.30
CA GLN A 49 26.02 27.06 -7.29
C GLN A 49 26.61 27.07 -5.88
N PRO A 50 25.96 27.72 -4.89
CA PRO A 50 26.48 27.80 -3.54
C PRO A 50 26.39 26.44 -2.83
N TRP A 51 27.47 26.06 -2.14
CA TRP A 51 27.42 24.96 -1.18
C TRP A 51 26.61 25.39 0.03
N GLN A 52 25.61 24.58 0.38
CA GLN A 52 24.85 24.68 1.61
C GLN A 52 25.52 23.84 2.69
N SER A 53 25.62 24.36 3.90
CA SER A 53 26.26 23.68 5.05
C SER A 53 25.53 24.04 6.34
N GLY A 54 26.19 23.86 7.49
CA GLY A 54 25.63 24.21 8.80
C GLY A 54 24.73 23.13 9.38
N PHE A 55 25.09 21.86 9.18
CA PHE A 55 24.42 20.73 9.81
C PHE A 55 24.58 20.81 11.33
N THR A 56 23.54 20.44 12.06
CA THR A 56 23.52 20.38 13.52
C THR A 56 23.29 18.96 13.99
N VAL A 57 23.80 18.63 15.16
CA VAL A 57 23.59 17.34 15.82
C VAL A 57 22.09 17.14 16.07
N LEU A 58 21.55 15.97 15.74
CA LEU A 58 20.17 15.63 16.07
C LEU A 58 19.95 15.66 17.59
N GLY A 59 18.84 16.24 18.04
CA GLY A 59 18.56 16.40 19.47
C GLY A 59 19.24 17.62 20.11
N ASP A 60 20.19 18.24 19.42
CA ASP A 60 20.88 19.45 19.88
C ASP A 60 21.09 20.44 18.71
N PRO A 61 20.02 21.13 18.28
CA PRO A 61 20.03 22.00 17.10
C PRO A 61 20.91 23.25 17.26
N LYS A 62 21.55 23.45 18.41
CA LYS A 62 22.52 24.52 18.64
C LYS A 62 23.96 24.06 18.48
N ARG A 63 24.19 22.74 18.46
CA ARG A 63 25.52 22.14 18.33
C ARG A 63 25.82 21.83 16.87
N PRO A 64 26.83 22.49 16.26
CA PRO A 64 27.29 22.14 14.93
C PRO A 64 27.76 20.69 14.86
N ALA A 65 27.44 20.01 13.77
CA ALA A 65 27.93 18.68 13.50
C ALA A 65 29.39 18.72 13.02
N VAL A 66 30.21 17.80 13.51
CA VAL A 66 31.60 17.61 13.07
C VAL A 66 31.81 16.11 12.89
N PRO A 67 32.36 15.64 11.75
CA PRO A 67 32.84 16.41 10.60
C PRO A 67 31.71 17.01 9.74
N ASP A 68 32.05 18.03 8.94
CA ASP A 68 31.09 18.80 8.14
C ASP A 68 30.42 17.97 7.04
N THR A 69 29.18 18.33 6.75
CA THR A 69 28.44 17.90 5.55
C THR A 69 27.97 19.14 4.81
N ALA A 70 28.13 19.12 3.48
CA ALA A 70 27.70 20.18 2.60
C ALA A 70 26.97 19.62 1.37
N PHE A 71 26.08 20.40 0.75
CA PHE A 71 25.38 19.98 -0.45
C PHE A 71 25.10 21.10 -1.44
N LYS A 72 24.79 20.73 -2.68
CA LYS A 72 24.18 21.58 -3.71
C LYS A 72 22.88 20.93 -4.18
N VAL A 73 21.96 21.76 -4.65
CA VAL A 73 20.68 21.34 -5.20
C VAL A 73 20.38 22.13 -6.47
N ILE A 74 19.89 21.47 -7.51
CA ILE A 74 19.38 22.08 -8.76
C ILE A 74 18.22 21.23 -9.29
N HIS A 75 17.46 21.72 -10.27
CA HIS A 75 16.47 20.91 -10.99
C HIS A 75 16.44 21.26 -12.48
N ASP A 76 15.96 20.34 -13.32
CA ASP A 76 15.74 20.58 -14.76
C ASP A 76 14.25 20.75 -15.12
N GLY A 77 13.38 20.79 -14.10
CA GLY A 77 11.92 20.84 -14.24
C GLY A 77 11.26 19.46 -14.39
N ARG A 78 12.06 18.38 -14.47
CA ARG A 78 11.59 16.99 -14.51
C ARG A 78 12.19 16.13 -13.40
N ASN A 79 13.34 16.54 -12.88
CA ASN A 79 14.12 15.85 -11.87
C ASN A 79 14.71 16.86 -10.89
N LEU A 80 14.84 16.45 -9.64
CA LEU A 80 15.68 17.11 -8.63
C LEU A 80 17.06 16.45 -8.63
N TYR A 81 18.11 17.26 -8.51
CA TYR A 81 19.49 16.79 -8.43
C TYR A 81 20.14 17.28 -7.15
N LEU A 82 20.87 16.38 -6.49
CA LEU A 82 21.66 16.70 -5.29
C LEU A 82 23.09 16.23 -5.47
N LEU A 83 24.03 17.07 -5.06
CA LEU A 83 25.43 16.72 -4.84
C LEU A 83 25.74 16.95 -3.37
N ILE A 84 26.06 15.90 -2.63
CA ILE A 84 26.28 15.93 -1.19
C ILE A 84 27.70 15.48 -0.92
N GLN A 85 28.45 16.26 -0.16
CA GLN A 85 29.80 15.94 0.30
C GLN A 85 29.80 15.78 1.82
N CYS A 86 30.31 14.64 2.27
CA CYS A 86 30.44 14.28 3.66
C CYS A 86 31.93 14.18 4.01
N ALA A 87 32.48 15.18 4.70
CA ALA A 87 33.82 15.06 5.24
C ALA A 87 33.84 13.93 6.28
N GLU A 88 34.89 13.11 6.28
CA GLU A 88 35.02 12.01 7.22
C GLU A 88 36.50 11.72 7.48
N PRO A 89 37.05 12.08 8.65
CA PRO A 89 38.45 11.79 8.98
C PRO A 89 38.71 10.29 9.19
N ARG A 90 37.67 9.48 9.42
CA ARG A 90 37.78 8.03 9.62
C ARG A 90 37.24 7.24 8.43
N MET A 91 37.65 7.61 7.21
CA MET A 91 37.23 6.93 5.96
C MET A 91 37.44 5.40 6.00
N ALA A 92 38.51 4.93 6.65
CA ALA A 92 38.82 3.51 6.77
C ALA A 92 37.86 2.74 7.71
N SER A 93 37.05 3.46 8.50
CA SER A 93 36.11 2.90 9.46
C SER A 93 34.65 3.03 9.01
N LEU A 94 34.38 3.48 7.78
CA LEU A 94 33.03 3.57 7.24
C LEU A 94 32.30 2.22 7.37
N VAL A 95 31.11 2.26 7.93
CA VAL A 95 30.21 1.12 8.10
C VAL A 95 29.29 1.07 6.88
N VAL A 96 29.49 0.06 6.04
CA VAL A 96 28.55 -0.29 4.96
C VAL A 96 28.31 -1.79 4.99
N THR A 97 27.23 -2.18 5.65
CA THR A 97 26.88 -3.57 5.95
C THR A 97 25.56 -3.99 5.31
N SER A 98 24.73 -3.04 4.89
CA SER A 98 23.51 -3.34 4.15
C SER A 98 23.82 -3.97 2.79
N ALA A 99 22.88 -4.77 2.31
CA ALA A 99 22.98 -5.42 1.02
C ALA A 99 22.93 -4.39 -0.13
N PRO A 100 23.55 -4.68 -1.28
CA PRO A 100 23.66 -3.72 -2.39
C PRO A 100 22.34 -3.49 -3.14
N GLU A 101 21.35 -4.37 -2.97
CA GLU A 101 20.01 -4.19 -3.55
C GLU A 101 19.31 -2.90 -3.10
N VAL A 102 18.44 -2.40 -3.99
CA VAL A 102 17.49 -1.34 -3.65
C VAL A 102 16.58 -1.85 -2.53
N ASP A 103 16.20 -0.95 -1.62
CA ASP A 103 15.34 -1.25 -0.47
C ASP A 103 15.87 -2.29 0.53
N ALA A 104 17.18 -2.54 0.53
CA ALA A 104 17.84 -3.28 1.60
C ALA A 104 17.41 -2.73 2.97
N PRO A 105 16.89 -3.59 3.86
CA PRO A 105 16.36 -3.15 5.14
C PRO A 105 17.49 -2.59 6.02
N ARG A 106 17.15 -1.62 6.88
CA ARG A 106 18.07 -1.05 7.89
C ARG A 106 19.27 -0.27 7.33
N ARG A 107 19.17 0.30 6.13
CA ARG A 107 20.23 1.14 5.54
C ARG A 107 20.70 2.30 6.44
N TRP A 108 19.83 2.79 7.33
CA TRP A 108 20.15 3.78 8.37
C TRP A 108 21.25 3.33 9.36
N LYS A 109 21.57 2.03 9.43
CA LYS A 109 22.68 1.49 10.22
C LYS A 109 24.05 1.61 9.54
N ASP A 110 24.09 1.95 8.27
CA ASP A 110 25.32 2.29 7.56
C ASP A 110 25.63 3.79 7.70
N ASP A 111 26.88 4.17 7.48
CA ASP A 111 27.22 5.55 7.15
C ASP A 111 26.43 5.98 5.92
N SER A 112 25.42 6.83 6.13
CA SER A 112 24.36 7.08 5.16
C SER A 112 23.77 8.49 5.27
N LEU A 113 23.07 8.90 4.22
CA LEU A 113 22.31 10.13 4.12
C LEU A 113 20.82 9.78 4.08
N GLU A 114 19.99 10.61 4.70
CA GLU A 114 18.52 10.53 4.63
C GLU A 114 17.99 11.82 3.99
N ILE A 115 17.56 11.75 2.73
CA ILE A 115 17.02 12.87 1.96
C ILE A 115 15.51 12.82 2.06
N SER A 116 14.89 13.85 2.64
CA SER A 116 13.43 13.94 2.79
C SER A 116 12.85 15.10 1.99
N LEU A 117 11.79 14.82 1.23
CA LEU A 117 11.08 15.76 0.36
C LEU A 117 9.60 15.79 0.75
N VAL A 118 9.08 16.98 1.06
CA VAL A 118 7.70 17.21 1.48
C VAL A 118 7.03 18.17 0.48
N PRO A 119 6.46 17.67 -0.64
CA PRO A 119 5.98 18.54 -1.72
C PRO A 119 4.68 19.31 -1.40
N HIS A 120 3.88 18.80 -0.47
CA HIS A 120 2.57 19.37 -0.14
C HIS A 120 2.30 19.41 1.37
N SER A 121 2.10 18.25 2.02
CA SER A 121 1.69 18.17 3.42
C SER A 121 2.64 17.30 4.25
N HIS A 122 2.67 17.52 5.56
CA HIS A 122 3.48 16.73 6.48
C HIS A 122 2.86 15.36 6.80
N LEU A 123 1.69 15.06 6.23
CA LEU A 123 0.99 13.79 6.45
C LEU A 123 1.58 12.66 5.60
N ARG A 124 2.23 13.01 4.48
CA ARG A 124 2.88 12.06 3.58
C ARG A 124 4.05 12.74 2.89
N TYR A 125 5.22 12.13 2.96
CA TYR A 125 6.42 12.68 2.31
C TYR A 125 7.30 11.59 1.74
N TYR A 126 8.29 11.97 0.94
CA TYR A 126 9.18 11.05 0.25
C TYR A 126 10.53 11.05 0.92
N LYS A 127 11.14 9.87 1.05
CA LYS A 127 12.44 9.76 1.70
C LYS A 127 13.32 8.73 1.01
N LEU A 128 14.57 9.13 0.77
CA LEU A 128 15.62 8.24 0.28
C LEU A 128 16.71 8.11 1.35
N MET A 129 17.13 6.88 1.60
CA MET A 129 18.31 6.57 2.40
C MET A 129 19.42 6.14 1.45
N VAL A 130 20.59 6.78 1.48
CA VAL A 130 21.72 6.48 0.59
C VAL A 130 22.98 6.24 1.41
N ASN A 131 23.60 5.06 1.31
CA ASN A 131 24.85 4.80 2.03
C ASN A 131 26.09 5.34 1.31
N ALA A 132 27.24 5.32 1.98
CA ALA A 132 28.52 5.79 1.44
C ALA A 132 29.08 4.96 0.26
N ASN A 133 28.36 3.92 -0.21
CA ASN A 133 28.65 3.20 -1.45
C ASN A 133 27.67 3.55 -2.58
N GLY A 134 26.68 4.41 -2.34
CA GLY A 134 25.70 4.83 -3.33
C GLY A 134 24.53 3.85 -3.50
N PHE A 135 24.42 2.82 -2.66
CA PHE A 135 23.22 2.00 -2.62
C PHE A 135 22.12 2.77 -1.88
N TYR A 136 20.88 2.74 -2.37
CA TYR A 136 19.76 3.45 -1.75
C TYR A 136 18.51 2.60 -1.47
N SER A 137 17.73 3.02 -0.48
CA SER A 137 16.35 2.59 -0.27
C SER A 137 15.44 3.80 -0.36
N ASP A 138 14.20 3.60 -0.77
CA ASP A 138 13.17 4.61 -0.80
C ASP A 138 11.92 4.20 -0.02
N GLU A 139 11.26 5.20 0.53
CA GLU A 139 10.05 5.02 1.33
C GLU A 139 9.17 6.26 1.26
N THR A 140 7.89 6.06 1.52
CA THR A 140 6.94 7.13 1.77
C THR A 140 6.47 7.05 3.22
N PRO A 141 7.01 7.87 4.14
CA PRO A 141 6.47 7.91 5.48
C PRO A 141 5.10 8.61 5.51
N ILE A 142 4.14 7.99 6.22
CA ILE A 142 2.74 8.42 6.33
C ILE A 142 2.40 8.62 7.81
N ASP A 143 1.90 9.80 8.17
CA ASP A 143 1.50 10.12 9.54
C ASP A 143 0.38 9.19 9.99
N ASN A 144 0.46 8.69 11.23
CA ASN A 144 -0.53 7.77 11.78
C ASN A 144 -1.84 8.45 12.24
N ASN A 145 -2.00 9.76 11.97
CA ASN A 145 -3.15 10.60 12.31
C ASN A 145 -3.49 10.64 13.81
N THR A 146 -2.54 10.32 14.70
CA THR A 146 -2.78 10.40 16.16
C THR A 146 -2.34 11.74 16.75
N GLY A 147 -1.74 12.62 15.96
CA GLY A 147 -1.12 13.86 16.42
C GLY A 147 0.16 13.65 17.24
N SER A 148 0.68 12.41 17.28
CA SER A 148 1.95 12.09 17.93
C SER A 148 3.17 12.25 17.02
N TYR A 149 2.97 12.64 15.75
CA TYR A 149 4.02 12.75 14.74
C TYR A 149 4.82 11.46 14.55
N VAL A 150 4.12 10.33 14.63
CA VAL A 150 4.68 9.01 14.37
C VAL A 150 4.26 8.57 12.98
N TYR A 151 5.23 8.12 12.20
CA TYR A 151 5.05 7.77 10.81
C TYR A 151 5.13 6.25 10.61
N TYR A 152 4.17 5.71 9.87
CA TYR A 152 4.30 4.41 9.22
C TYR A 152 5.16 4.57 7.96
N HIS A 153 5.97 3.55 7.63
CA HIS A 153 6.90 3.59 6.51
C HIS A 153 6.38 2.69 5.38
N ASP A 154 5.88 3.31 4.31
CA ASP A 154 5.43 2.63 3.10
C ASP A 154 6.59 2.43 2.12
N TRP A 155 6.98 1.17 1.91
CA TRP A 155 8.09 0.77 1.02
C TRP A 155 7.60 0.40 -0.38
N SER A 156 6.38 0.78 -0.76
CA SER A 156 5.85 0.51 -2.11
C SER A 156 6.23 1.56 -3.15
N TRP A 157 6.81 2.68 -2.73
CA TRP A 157 7.21 3.75 -3.63
C TRP A 157 8.59 3.51 -4.24
N SER A 158 8.63 3.17 -5.54
CA SER A 158 9.88 3.17 -6.29
C SER A 158 10.23 4.58 -6.78
N SER A 159 11.30 5.18 -6.25
CA SER A 159 11.73 6.54 -6.62
C SER A 159 12.30 6.63 -8.04
N PHE A 160 12.84 5.52 -8.57
CA PHE A 160 13.65 5.48 -9.80
C PHE A 160 14.85 6.43 -9.74
N ALA A 161 15.36 6.65 -8.53
CA ALA A 161 16.53 7.48 -8.35
C ALA A 161 17.77 6.84 -8.99
N GLU A 162 18.56 7.69 -9.63
CA GLU A 162 19.90 7.34 -10.07
C GLU A 162 20.88 7.89 -9.04
N VAL A 163 21.76 7.05 -8.53
CA VAL A 163 22.65 7.38 -7.42
C VAL A 163 24.06 6.88 -7.72
N LYS A 164 25.05 7.74 -7.54
CA LYS A 164 26.46 7.36 -7.54
C LYS A 164 27.18 7.99 -6.36
N ALA A 165 28.08 7.23 -5.77
CA ALA A 165 28.95 7.70 -4.71
C ALA A 165 30.41 7.62 -5.15
N SER A 166 31.21 8.59 -4.70
CA SER A 166 32.66 8.57 -4.82
C SER A 166 33.30 8.79 -3.46
N ARG A 167 34.58 8.40 -3.33
CA ARG A 167 35.34 8.51 -2.08
C ARG A 167 36.69 9.15 -2.35
N THR A 168 37.09 10.08 -1.48
CA THR A 168 38.44 10.64 -1.40
C THR A 168 39.13 10.12 -0.14
N ALA A 169 40.34 10.60 0.14
CA ALA A 169 41.07 10.22 1.35
C ALA A 169 40.38 10.69 2.65
N ASP A 170 39.56 11.74 2.57
CA ASP A 170 39.02 12.51 3.69
C ASP A 170 37.51 12.83 3.56
N SER A 171 36.85 12.33 2.51
CA SER A 171 35.43 12.54 2.30
C SER A 171 34.80 11.45 1.44
N TRP A 172 33.47 11.40 1.47
CA TRP A 172 32.69 10.69 0.47
C TRP A 172 31.61 11.62 -0.08
N THR A 173 31.27 11.41 -1.34
CA THR A 173 30.30 12.20 -2.08
C THR A 173 29.18 11.31 -2.57
N VAL A 174 27.97 11.87 -2.63
CA VAL A 174 26.82 11.26 -3.31
C VAL A 174 26.29 12.28 -4.29
N GLU A 175 26.12 11.84 -5.53
CA GLU A 175 25.39 12.56 -6.55
C GLU A 175 24.16 11.74 -6.92
N LEU A 176 23.00 12.40 -6.97
CA LEU A 176 21.75 11.70 -7.22
C LEU A 176 20.74 12.52 -8.02
N ARG A 177 19.89 11.81 -8.76
CA ARG A 177 18.75 12.33 -9.53
C ARG A 177 17.46 11.68 -9.03
N ILE A 178 16.46 12.49 -8.68
CA ILE A 178 15.11 12.04 -8.30
C ILE A 178 14.11 12.52 -9.35
N PRO A 179 13.52 11.63 -10.16
CA PRO A 179 12.48 11.99 -11.11
C PRO A 179 11.17 12.42 -10.44
N PHE A 180 10.47 13.40 -11.01
CA PHE A 180 9.19 13.89 -10.47
C PHE A 180 7.99 12.96 -10.77
N PHE A 181 8.04 12.20 -11.86
CA PHE A 181 6.92 11.34 -12.29
C PHE A 181 6.63 10.17 -11.34
N THR A 182 7.55 9.87 -10.40
CA THR A 182 7.37 8.82 -9.38
C THR A 182 6.68 9.34 -8.13
N MET A 183 6.49 10.65 -7.98
CA MET A 183 5.89 11.27 -6.81
C MET A 183 4.43 11.67 -7.05
N ASP A 184 3.70 11.90 -5.97
CA ASP A 184 2.37 12.46 -5.98
C ASP A 184 2.45 13.98 -5.84
N LEU A 185 2.38 14.64 -6.99
CA LEU A 185 2.57 16.09 -7.11
C LEU A 185 1.27 16.81 -7.48
N GLN A 186 0.11 16.15 -7.32
CA GLN A 186 -1.19 16.72 -7.68
C GLN A 186 -1.44 18.04 -6.95
N GLU A 187 -1.16 18.07 -5.64
CA GLU A 187 -1.33 19.24 -4.77
C GLU A 187 0.00 19.94 -4.45
N ALA A 188 1.11 19.51 -5.06
CA ALA A 188 2.42 20.06 -4.78
C ALA A 188 2.51 21.54 -5.17
N THR A 189 3.26 22.29 -4.38
CA THR A 189 3.65 23.67 -4.67
C THR A 189 5.08 23.72 -5.21
N ASP A 190 5.58 24.90 -5.56
CA ASP A 190 7.00 25.13 -5.90
C ASP A 190 7.92 25.13 -4.66
N THR A 191 7.35 25.15 -3.45
CA THR A 191 8.08 25.24 -2.19
C THR A 191 7.85 23.99 -1.36
N TRP A 192 8.91 23.20 -1.17
CA TRP A 192 8.86 21.91 -0.49
C TRP A 192 9.49 22.00 0.90
N GLY A 193 8.98 21.24 1.85
CA GLY A 193 9.78 20.91 3.04
C GLY A 193 10.94 20.01 2.64
N PHE A 194 12.15 20.32 3.09
CA PHE A 194 13.36 19.66 2.65
C PHE A 194 14.33 19.44 3.80
N ASN A 195 14.91 18.24 3.86
CA ASN A 195 15.99 17.97 4.80
C ASN A 195 16.97 16.91 4.27
N ILE A 196 18.22 17.05 4.69
CA ILE A 196 19.24 16.01 4.57
C ILE A 196 19.69 15.68 5.98
N GLY A 197 19.50 14.43 6.38
CA GLY A 197 20.10 13.81 7.55
C GLY A 197 21.38 13.06 7.19
N ARG A 198 22.34 12.96 8.10
CA ARG A 198 23.51 12.08 8.01
C ARG A 198 23.54 11.16 9.21
N ASN A 199 23.52 9.87 8.94
CA ASN A 199 23.90 8.83 9.88
C ASN A 199 25.40 8.60 9.79
N ARG A 200 26.10 8.76 10.92
CA ARG A 200 27.53 8.52 10.99
C ARG A 200 27.80 7.39 11.98
N HIS A 201 28.40 6.30 11.50
CA HIS A 201 28.71 5.11 12.28
C HIS A 201 30.19 4.78 12.27
N ALA A 202 31.00 5.49 11.48
CA ALA A 202 32.46 5.38 11.44
C ALA A 202 33.16 5.65 12.80
N ASP A 203 32.43 6.08 13.82
CA ASP A 203 32.93 6.47 15.13
C ASP A 203 32.03 5.96 16.25
N PRO A 204 32.25 4.74 16.75
CA PRO A 204 31.33 4.09 17.69
C PRO A 204 31.25 4.77 19.07
N ASP A 205 32.20 5.65 19.40
CA ASP A 205 32.31 6.27 20.73
C ASP A 205 31.46 7.54 20.90
N ILE A 206 30.82 8.04 19.83
CA ILE A 206 30.03 9.28 19.85
C ILE A 206 28.54 8.96 19.71
N MET A 207 27.82 9.00 20.84
CA MET A 207 26.35 8.87 20.89
C MET A 207 25.60 9.95 20.09
N SER A 208 26.28 11.02 19.67
CA SER A 208 25.73 12.20 18.99
C SER A 208 26.21 12.32 17.52
N ASN A 209 26.32 11.21 16.81
CA ASN A 209 26.88 11.17 15.46
C ASN A 209 25.88 11.52 14.34
N HIS A 210 24.58 11.47 14.62
CA HIS A 210 23.56 11.80 13.65
C HIS A 210 23.39 13.32 13.55
N SER A 211 23.29 13.84 12.34
CA SER A 211 23.12 15.28 12.11
C SER A 211 22.14 15.58 10.99
N SER A 212 21.62 16.79 10.94
CA SER A 212 20.74 17.22 9.86
C SER A 212 20.96 18.68 9.49
N TRP A 213 20.62 19.02 8.25
CA TRP A 213 20.67 20.39 7.76
C TRP A 213 19.57 21.26 8.39
N SER A 214 18.36 20.72 8.50
CA SER A 214 17.29 21.33 9.27
C SER A 214 17.55 21.14 10.77
N PRO A 215 17.28 22.15 11.62
CA PRO A 215 17.50 22.04 13.06
C PRO A 215 16.43 21.17 13.72
N ILE A 216 16.76 19.92 14.00
CA ILE A 216 15.83 18.94 14.59
C ILE A 216 16.09 18.79 16.11
N PRO A 217 15.08 19.02 16.96
CA PRO A 217 15.25 19.01 18.43
C PRO A 217 15.25 17.61 19.06
N GLU A 218 15.07 16.56 18.27
CA GLU A 218 15.02 15.17 18.73
C GLU A 218 15.99 14.28 17.93
N ILE A 219 16.34 13.11 18.49
CA ILE A 219 17.15 12.10 17.81
C ILE A 219 16.26 11.28 16.86
N ASN A 220 15.70 11.97 15.86
CA ASN A 220 14.78 11.38 14.89
C ASN A 220 14.84 12.14 13.55
N HIS A 221 15.14 11.45 12.45
CA HIS A 221 15.15 12.05 11.11
C HIS A 221 13.74 12.27 10.53
N CYS A 222 12.71 11.64 11.08
CA CYS A 222 11.35 11.61 10.55
C CYS A 222 10.44 12.69 11.19
N LEU A 223 10.88 13.95 11.15
CA LEU A 223 10.17 15.08 11.77
C LEU A 223 9.93 16.22 10.75
N PRO A 224 8.99 16.05 9.79
CA PRO A 224 8.84 16.96 8.66
C PRO A 224 8.40 18.38 9.02
N MET A 225 7.76 18.56 10.19
CA MET A 225 7.41 19.89 10.72
C MET A 225 8.62 20.79 11.03
N HIS A 226 9.81 20.20 11.17
CA HIS A 226 11.06 20.93 11.39
C HIS A 226 11.87 21.17 10.11
N PHE A 227 11.43 20.64 8.97
CA PHE A 227 12.17 20.76 7.73
C PHE A 227 12.16 22.20 7.22
N ARG A 228 13.32 22.67 6.75
CA ARG A 228 13.46 23.96 6.09
C ARG A 228 12.83 23.93 4.70
N SER A 229 12.49 25.10 4.17
CA SER A 229 11.89 25.22 2.84
C SER A 229 12.93 25.20 1.72
N LEU A 230 12.60 24.45 0.66
CA LEU A 230 13.28 24.40 -0.63
C LEU A 230 12.33 24.94 -1.71
N GLU A 231 12.66 26.07 -2.32
CA GLU A 231 11.96 26.64 -3.46
C GLU A 231 12.59 26.13 -4.77
N LEU A 232 11.77 25.58 -5.67
CA LEU A 232 12.19 25.15 -7.00
C LEU A 232 11.97 26.29 -8.00
N GLU A 233 13.05 26.94 -8.44
CA GLU A 233 12.98 28.14 -9.26
C GLU A 233 12.31 27.88 -10.62
N LYS A 234 11.19 28.56 -10.90
CA LYS A 234 10.47 28.48 -12.19
C LYS A 234 10.05 27.05 -12.57
N VAL A 235 9.82 26.18 -11.59
CA VAL A 235 9.31 24.83 -11.85
C VAL A 235 7.85 24.89 -12.33
N ASP A 236 7.49 24.04 -13.28
CA ASP A 236 6.09 23.78 -13.65
C ASP A 236 5.73 22.33 -13.31
N LEU A 237 5.11 22.15 -12.14
CA LEU A 237 4.64 20.85 -11.68
C LEU A 237 3.24 20.49 -12.19
N THR A 238 2.55 21.40 -12.89
CA THR A 238 1.17 21.15 -13.37
C THR A 238 1.11 19.92 -14.27
N ARG A 239 2.19 19.63 -15.01
CA ARG A 239 2.32 18.46 -15.88
C ARG A 239 2.31 17.10 -15.17
N TYR A 240 2.47 17.08 -13.84
CA TYR A 240 2.47 15.86 -13.01
C TYR A 240 1.15 15.66 -12.25
N ARG A 241 0.14 16.49 -12.50
CA ARG A 241 -1.18 16.40 -11.85
C ARG A 241 -2.06 15.34 -12.53
N TRP A 242 -1.77 14.08 -12.23
CA TRP A 242 -2.47 12.91 -12.77
C TRP A 242 -2.87 11.94 -11.66
N GLU A 243 -4.09 11.44 -11.75
CA GLU A 243 -4.59 10.34 -10.95
C GLU A 243 -4.60 9.08 -11.83
N VAL A 244 -4.00 7.98 -11.35
CA VAL A 244 -3.98 6.68 -12.03
C VAL A 244 -4.55 5.64 -11.08
N ASN A 245 -5.65 5.02 -11.50
CA ASN A 245 -6.33 3.96 -10.77
C ASN A 245 -6.13 2.62 -11.49
N VAL A 246 -5.55 1.66 -10.76
CA VAL A 246 -5.26 0.32 -11.27
C VAL A 246 -6.33 -0.66 -10.77
N PRO A 247 -7.21 -1.18 -11.64
CA PRO A 247 -8.16 -2.21 -11.26
C PRO A 247 -7.53 -3.60 -11.34
N ASP A 248 -8.25 -4.60 -10.83
CA ASP A 248 -7.97 -5.99 -11.19
C ASP A 248 -8.18 -6.23 -12.69
N GLY A 249 -7.55 -7.28 -13.20
CA GLY A 249 -7.64 -7.67 -14.61
C GLY A 249 -8.00 -9.14 -14.78
N SER A 250 -8.01 -9.61 -16.02
CA SER A 250 -8.29 -11.01 -16.36
C SER A 250 -7.12 -11.66 -17.09
N VAL A 251 -6.88 -12.94 -16.79
CA VAL A 251 -5.87 -13.75 -17.49
C VAL A 251 -6.55 -14.58 -18.58
N ARG A 252 -6.06 -14.48 -19.82
CA ARG A 252 -6.44 -15.36 -20.93
C ARG A 252 -5.24 -16.12 -21.45
N ARG A 253 -5.45 -17.32 -22.00
CA ARG A 253 -4.38 -18.10 -22.61
C ARG A 253 -4.29 -17.82 -24.12
N THR A 254 -3.07 -17.63 -24.60
CA THR A 254 -2.77 -17.40 -26.03
C THR A 254 -1.68 -18.37 -26.49
N GLY A 255 -2.09 -19.56 -26.94
CA GLY A 255 -1.16 -20.63 -27.31
C GLY A 255 -0.43 -21.20 -26.09
N GLU A 256 0.91 -21.07 -26.07
CA GLU A 256 1.75 -21.49 -24.94
C GLU A 256 1.98 -20.38 -23.90
N SER A 257 1.58 -19.14 -24.19
CA SER A 257 1.69 -17.99 -23.29
C SER A 257 0.33 -17.53 -22.77
N PHE A 258 0.35 -16.47 -21.96
CA PHE A 258 -0.83 -15.84 -21.38
C PHE A 258 -0.84 -14.35 -21.68
N GLN A 259 -2.03 -13.75 -21.61
CA GLN A 259 -2.25 -12.32 -21.64
C GLN A 259 -2.97 -11.90 -20.37
N TYR A 260 -2.53 -10.79 -19.79
CA TYR A 260 -3.19 -10.12 -18.69
C TYR A 260 -3.87 -8.85 -19.22
N ASP A 261 -5.19 -8.88 -19.30
CA ASP A 261 -6.01 -7.77 -19.77
C ASP A 261 -6.50 -6.95 -18.58
N LEU A 262 -6.30 -5.64 -18.63
CA LEU A 262 -6.73 -4.71 -17.59
C LEU A 262 -7.15 -3.37 -18.21
N GLU A 263 -8.00 -2.64 -17.49
CA GLU A 263 -8.48 -1.31 -17.89
C GLU A 263 -8.14 -0.24 -16.84
N PRO A 264 -6.85 0.13 -16.65
CA PRO A 264 -6.47 1.26 -15.83
C PRO A 264 -7.27 2.50 -16.21
N SER A 265 -7.54 3.35 -15.22
CA SER A 265 -8.17 4.64 -15.49
C SER A 265 -7.25 5.77 -15.10
N VAL A 266 -7.21 6.79 -15.95
CA VAL A 266 -6.38 7.98 -15.77
C VAL A 266 -7.29 9.19 -15.77
N ARG A 267 -7.10 10.07 -14.79
CA ARG A 267 -7.76 11.38 -14.73
C ARG A 267 -6.71 12.49 -14.80
N ASN A 268 -6.99 13.46 -15.65
CA ASN A 268 -6.16 14.63 -15.90
C ASN A 268 -6.57 15.79 -14.97
N PHE A 269 -5.60 16.40 -14.28
CA PHE A 269 -5.79 17.62 -13.48
C PHE A 269 -4.77 18.71 -13.85
N THR A 270 -4.26 18.67 -15.08
CA THR A 270 -3.26 19.63 -15.59
C THR A 270 -3.89 20.96 -16.04
N GLY A 271 -5.22 21.07 -16.09
CA GLY A 271 -5.95 22.27 -16.53
C GLY A 271 -6.15 22.38 -18.05
N ASP A 272 -5.41 21.58 -18.83
CA ASP A 272 -5.49 21.53 -20.30
C ASP A 272 -5.78 20.10 -20.78
N PHE A 273 -6.26 19.96 -22.02
CA PHE A 273 -6.26 18.65 -22.65
C PHE A 273 -4.82 18.19 -22.98
N ARG A 274 -4.58 16.89 -22.88
CA ARG A 274 -3.28 16.27 -23.13
C ARG A 274 -3.47 14.91 -23.83
N LEU A 275 -2.53 14.55 -24.68
CA LEU A 275 -2.44 13.22 -25.29
C LEU A 275 -1.46 12.38 -24.48
N GLY A 276 -1.85 11.17 -24.15
CA GLY A 276 -1.02 10.26 -23.38
C GLY A 276 -1.20 8.81 -23.76
N VAL A 277 -0.22 8.00 -23.34
CA VAL A 277 -0.20 6.56 -23.55
C VAL A 277 0.08 5.88 -22.20
N MET A 278 -0.59 4.75 -21.98
CA MET A 278 -0.31 3.88 -20.84
C MET A 278 0.55 2.71 -21.32
N SER A 279 1.70 2.52 -20.70
CA SER A 279 2.59 1.38 -20.95
C SER A 279 2.66 0.51 -19.70
N GLY A 280 2.77 -0.80 -19.86
CA GLY A 280 2.84 -1.71 -18.71
C GLY A 280 3.76 -2.90 -18.87
N TRP A 281 4.30 -3.33 -17.72
CA TRP A 281 5.23 -4.44 -17.58
C TRP A 281 4.75 -5.38 -16.47
N LEU A 282 5.06 -6.67 -16.63
CA LEU A 282 4.99 -7.65 -15.56
C LEU A 282 6.42 -8.08 -15.21
N LEU A 283 6.84 -7.70 -14.00
CA LEU A 283 8.18 -7.95 -13.48
C LEU A 283 8.14 -9.08 -12.44
N PRO A 284 9.28 -9.71 -12.14
CA PRO A 284 9.37 -10.62 -11.00
C PRO A 284 8.86 -9.96 -9.70
N PRO A 285 8.33 -10.71 -8.72
CA PRO A 285 7.78 -10.14 -7.48
C PRO A 285 8.76 -9.27 -6.69
N GLN A 286 10.08 -9.52 -6.83
CA GLN A 286 11.15 -8.75 -6.19
C GLN A 286 11.55 -7.49 -6.98
N GLY A 287 10.87 -7.21 -8.11
CA GLY A 287 11.33 -6.23 -9.09
C GLY A 287 12.46 -6.76 -9.97
N GLY A 288 13.12 -5.89 -10.72
CA GLY A 288 14.26 -6.23 -11.59
C GLY A 288 14.21 -5.54 -12.95
N GLU A 289 15.21 -5.82 -13.79
CA GLU A 289 15.31 -5.25 -15.15
C GLU A 289 14.08 -5.62 -16.00
N GLU A 290 13.71 -4.72 -16.91
CA GLU A 290 12.64 -4.91 -17.90
C GLU A 290 13.03 -6.03 -18.87
N LEU A 291 12.79 -7.28 -18.48
CA LEU A 291 13.09 -8.46 -19.31
C LEU A 291 12.15 -8.60 -20.51
N ALA A 292 11.09 -7.79 -20.60
CA ALA A 292 10.13 -7.78 -21.69
C ALA A 292 9.82 -6.34 -22.13
N SER A 293 9.60 -6.14 -23.43
CA SER A 293 9.07 -4.89 -23.96
C SER A 293 7.72 -4.55 -23.31
N PRO A 294 7.43 -3.26 -23.04
CA PRO A 294 6.12 -2.88 -22.53
C PRO A 294 5.02 -3.31 -23.49
N ALA A 295 3.86 -3.65 -22.94
CA ALA A 295 2.64 -3.52 -23.70
C ALA A 295 2.24 -2.06 -23.69
N ASP A 296 2.00 -1.48 -24.88
CA ASP A 296 1.52 -0.12 -25.02
C ASP A 296 0.02 -0.13 -25.31
N GLY A 297 -0.71 0.72 -24.58
CA GLY A 297 -2.09 1.03 -24.85
C GLY A 297 -2.24 1.98 -26.04
N PRO A 298 -3.49 2.31 -26.42
CA PRO A 298 -3.73 3.33 -27.43
C PRO A 298 -3.34 4.72 -26.91
N VAL A 299 -3.01 5.63 -27.84
CA VAL A 299 -2.94 7.06 -27.52
C VAL A 299 -4.36 7.57 -27.26
N VAL A 300 -4.56 8.18 -26.10
CA VAL A 300 -5.86 8.69 -25.65
C VAL A 300 -5.80 10.20 -25.41
N GLU A 301 -6.87 10.90 -25.77
CA GLU A 301 -7.09 12.31 -25.43
C GLU A 301 -7.73 12.44 -24.06
N PHE A 302 -7.01 13.04 -23.11
CA PHE A 302 -7.50 13.29 -21.76
C PHE A 302 -7.86 14.76 -21.58
N LYS A 303 -9.16 15.04 -21.45
CA LYS A 303 -9.66 16.35 -21.04
C LYS A 303 -9.56 16.51 -19.53
N ASP A 304 -9.37 17.75 -19.08
CA ASP A 304 -9.25 18.07 -17.65
C ASP A 304 -10.48 17.59 -16.85
N GLY A 305 -10.23 17.02 -15.67
CA GLY A 305 -11.21 16.45 -14.75
C GLY A 305 -11.87 15.13 -15.19
N ILE A 306 -11.72 14.70 -16.45
CA ILE A 306 -12.37 13.49 -16.96
C ILE A 306 -11.48 12.28 -16.71
N MET A 307 -12.07 11.26 -16.07
CA MET A 307 -11.46 9.96 -15.91
C MET A 307 -11.77 9.08 -17.12
N LEU A 308 -10.74 8.55 -17.78
CA LEU A 308 -10.87 7.69 -18.94
C LEU A 308 -10.12 6.37 -18.71
N LYS A 309 -10.66 5.29 -19.28
CA LYS A 309 -10.03 3.97 -19.26
C LYS A 309 -9.00 3.86 -20.38
N THR A 310 -7.86 3.25 -20.08
CA THR A 310 -6.76 2.96 -21.00
C THR A 310 -6.54 1.45 -21.04
N PRO A 311 -7.23 0.71 -21.91
CA PRO A 311 -7.12 -0.74 -21.95
C PRO A 311 -5.69 -1.18 -22.30
N LEU A 312 -5.23 -2.22 -21.61
CA LEU A 312 -3.89 -2.78 -21.77
C LEU A 312 -3.98 -4.31 -21.76
N SER A 313 -3.14 -4.95 -22.58
CA SER A 313 -3.01 -6.42 -22.62
C SER A 313 -1.53 -6.78 -22.56
N ILE A 314 -1.07 -7.24 -21.39
CA ILE A 314 0.34 -7.53 -21.14
C ILE A 314 0.62 -9.03 -21.34
N PRO A 315 1.52 -9.43 -22.26
CA PRO A 315 1.88 -10.83 -22.43
C PRO A 315 2.77 -11.32 -21.27
N PHE A 316 2.58 -12.58 -20.84
CA PHE A 316 3.44 -13.21 -19.85
C PHE A 316 3.53 -14.73 -20.04
N ALA A 317 4.57 -15.34 -19.47
CA ALA A 317 4.94 -16.73 -19.78
C ALA A 317 4.26 -17.78 -18.90
N LYS A 318 4.11 -17.53 -17.59
CA LYS A 318 3.63 -18.53 -16.63
C LYS A 318 2.70 -17.91 -15.57
N PRO A 319 1.64 -18.60 -15.12
CA PRO A 319 0.85 -18.16 -13.98
C PRO A 319 1.71 -18.02 -12.72
N GLY A 320 1.36 -17.07 -11.85
CA GLY A 320 2.11 -16.79 -10.64
C GLY A 320 1.96 -15.35 -10.16
N GLU A 321 2.85 -14.95 -9.24
CA GLU A 321 2.90 -13.59 -8.71
C GLU A 321 3.84 -12.73 -9.56
N TYR A 322 3.45 -11.47 -9.75
CA TYR A 322 4.19 -10.47 -10.51
C TYR A 322 4.09 -9.10 -9.83
N LEU A 323 5.06 -8.23 -10.11
CA LEU A 323 4.93 -6.80 -9.91
C LEU A 323 4.42 -6.18 -11.22
N LEU A 324 3.20 -5.64 -11.21
CA LEU A 324 2.65 -4.86 -12.30
C LEU A 324 3.19 -3.43 -12.18
N ARG A 325 3.90 -2.99 -13.22
CA ARG A 325 4.36 -1.60 -13.38
C ARG A 325 3.58 -0.95 -14.51
N LEU A 326 3.01 0.22 -14.25
CA LEU A 326 2.29 1.03 -15.21
C LEU A 326 2.93 2.42 -15.29
N LEU A 327 3.32 2.84 -16.49
CA LEU A 327 3.87 4.15 -16.77
C LEU A 327 2.91 4.91 -17.68
N PHE A 328 2.35 6.00 -17.17
CA PHE A 328 1.63 6.95 -17.97
C PHE A 328 2.59 8.01 -18.51
N SER A 329 2.62 8.15 -19.83
CA SER A 329 3.52 9.08 -20.53
C SER A 329 2.73 10.01 -21.46
N GLY A 330 3.28 11.20 -21.71
CA GLY A 330 2.82 12.05 -22.81
C GLY A 330 3.07 11.37 -24.16
N GLN A 331 2.40 11.84 -25.21
CA GLN A 331 2.57 11.30 -26.57
C GLN A 331 4.03 11.32 -27.06
N GLU A 332 4.82 12.29 -26.59
CA GLU A 332 6.25 12.41 -26.89
C GLU A 332 7.14 11.41 -26.14
N GLY A 333 6.55 10.54 -25.31
CA GLY A 333 7.26 9.55 -24.49
C GLY A 333 7.78 10.11 -23.16
N ALA A 334 7.42 11.35 -22.78
CA ALA A 334 7.82 11.91 -21.49
C ALA A 334 7.04 11.26 -20.35
N PRO A 335 7.69 10.70 -19.31
CA PRO A 335 6.99 10.05 -18.20
C PRO A 335 6.27 11.09 -17.33
N LEU A 336 5.02 10.81 -16.98
CA LEU A 336 4.14 11.73 -16.24
C LEU A 336 3.64 11.15 -14.92
N LYS A 337 3.39 9.83 -14.84
CA LYS A 337 2.99 9.16 -13.60
C LYS A 337 3.39 7.69 -13.63
N LEU A 338 3.95 7.20 -12.52
CA LEU A 338 4.21 5.77 -12.30
C LEU A 338 3.19 5.21 -11.30
N ALA A 339 2.74 3.99 -11.54
CA ALA A 339 2.00 3.19 -10.57
C ALA A 339 2.54 1.75 -10.55
N GLU A 340 2.73 1.21 -9.35
CA GLU A 340 3.17 -0.18 -9.17
C GLU A 340 2.28 -0.91 -8.17
N THR A 341 1.97 -2.17 -8.46
CA THR A 341 1.20 -3.02 -7.54
C THR A 341 1.54 -4.49 -7.75
N ARG A 342 1.47 -5.30 -6.69
CA ARG A 342 1.60 -6.75 -6.82
C ARG A 342 0.30 -7.34 -7.35
N VAL A 343 0.41 -8.28 -8.28
CA VAL A 343 -0.74 -8.99 -8.87
C VAL A 343 -0.46 -10.50 -8.87
N ARG A 344 -1.52 -11.28 -8.65
CA ARG A 344 -1.48 -12.74 -8.77
C ARG A 344 -2.26 -13.16 -10.01
N LEU A 345 -1.54 -13.68 -11.00
CA LEU A 345 -2.05 -14.01 -12.31
C LEU A 345 -2.25 -15.52 -12.42
N ASP A 346 -3.39 -16.00 -11.93
CA ASP A 346 -3.78 -17.40 -12.05
C ASP A 346 -4.68 -17.61 -13.29
N TYR A 347 -4.38 -18.64 -14.09
CA TYR A 347 -5.22 -19.03 -15.22
C TYR A 347 -6.10 -20.22 -14.86
N THR A 348 -7.41 -20.04 -14.96
CA THR A 348 -8.38 -21.15 -14.81
C THR A 348 -9.13 -21.33 -16.13
N PRO A 349 -8.94 -22.45 -16.86
CA PRO A 349 -9.56 -22.68 -18.17
C PRO A 349 -11.09 -22.81 -18.13
N VAL A 350 -11.65 -23.02 -16.93
CA VAL A 350 -13.07 -23.17 -16.67
C VAL A 350 -13.42 -22.32 -15.44
N LYS A 351 -14.06 -21.19 -15.68
CA LYS A 351 -14.52 -20.30 -14.61
C LYS A 351 -16.00 -20.56 -14.37
N VAL A 352 -16.34 -20.90 -13.13
CA VAL A 352 -17.73 -21.08 -12.69
C VAL A 352 -18.09 -19.89 -11.80
N THR A 353 -19.04 -19.07 -12.24
CA THR A 353 -19.54 -17.93 -11.47
C THR A 353 -20.97 -18.21 -11.02
N ILE A 354 -21.19 -18.17 -9.72
CA ILE A 354 -22.52 -18.32 -9.12
C ILE A 354 -23.23 -16.97 -9.17
N GLU A 355 -24.29 -16.88 -9.97
CA GLU A 355 -25.12 -15.69 -10.09
C GLU A 355 -26.17 -15.64 -8.97
N THR A 356 -26.78 -16.78 -8.66
CA THR A 356 -27.65 -16.96 -7.49
C THR A 356 -27.35 -18.30 -6.82
N PRO A 357 -27.25 -18.37 -5.48
CA PRO A 357 -27.40 -17.27 -4.52
C PRO A 357 -26.28 -16.24 -4.61
N VAL A 358 -26.63 -14.96 -4.45
CA VAL A 358 -25.73 -13.80 -4.64
C VAL A 358 -24.74 -13.59 -3.49
N TYR A 359 -24.99 -14.25 -2.35
CA TYR A 359 -24.25 -13.99 -1.12
C TYR A 359 -23.64 -15.26 -0.56
N ARG A 360 -22.29 -15.29 -0.49
CA ARG A 360 -21.46 -16.36 0.10
C ARG A 360 -21.71 -17.77 -0.47
N ASN A 361 -22.30 -17.89 -1.67
CA ASN A 361 -22.80 -19.15 -2.23
C ASN A 361 -23.74 -19.90 -1.26
N ASN A 362 -24.46 -19.19 -0.40
CA ASN A 362 -25.36 -19.74 0.60
C ASN A 362 -26.82 -19.42 0.23
N ILE A 363 -27.70 -20.41 0.33
CA ILE A 363 -29.15 -20.26 0.23
C ILE A 363 -29.71 -20.30 1.65
N TYR A 364 -30.12 -19.13 2.14
CA TYR A 364 -30.69 -18.96 3.47
C TYR A 364 -32.17 -19.34 3.46
N ALA A 365 -32.73 -19.69 4.62
CA ALA A 365 -34.08 -20.21 4.68
C ALA A 365 -35.13 -19.16 4.28
N THR A 366 -34.88 -17.91 4.64
CA THR A 366 -35.74 -16.74 4.37
C THR A 366 -35.44 -16.05 3.03
N MET A 367 -34.44 -16.48 2.27
CA MET A 367 -34.23 -15.98 0.93
C MET A 367 -35.42 -16.33 0.02
N PRO A 368 -36.00 -15.34 -0.70
CA PRO A 368 -37.11 -15.60 -1.61
C PRO A 368 -36.70 -16.47 -2.81
N ASP A 369 -35.55 -16.17 -3.41
CA ASP A 369 -35.02 -16.93 -4.56
C ASP A 369 -34.07 -18.03 -4.07
N LYS A 370 -34.47 -19.28 -4.31
CA LYS A 370 -33.69 -20.49 -3.98
C LYS A 370 -33.18 -21.17 -5.25
N THR A 371 -33.13 -20.45 -6.36
CA THR A 371 -32.60 -20.97 -7.63
C THR A 371 -31.08 -20.87 -7.63
N LEU A 372 -30.40 -21.97 -7.94
CA LEU A 372 -29.00 -21.95 -8.32
C LEU A 372 -28.91 -21.55 -9.78
N ARG A 373 -28.31 -20.40 -10.06
CA ARG A 373 -27.93 -19.97 -11.41
C ARG A 373 -26.42 -19.79 -11.45
N ALA A 374 -25.78 -20.41 -12.42
CA ALA A 374 -24.35 -20.27 -12.62
C ALA A 374 -24.02 -20.10 -14.10
N SER A 375 -23.09 -19.18 -14.37
CA SER A 375 -22.42 -19.11 -15.66
C SER A 375 -21.13 -19.92 -15.60
N ILE A 376 -20.90 -20.68 -16.66
CA ILE A 376 -19.72 -21.52 -16.84
C ILE A 376 -19.03 -21.00 -18.08
N GLU A 377 -17.97 -20.23 -17.86
CA GLU A 377 -17.11 -19.70 -18.93
C GLU A 377 -15.99 -20.70 -19.20
N ILE A 378 -15.81 -21.04 -20.47
CA ILE A 378 -14.79 -21.97 -20.92
C ILE A 378 -13.90 -21.28 -21.93
N ASP A 379 -12.59 -21.37 -21.70
CA ASP A 379 -11.64 -20.96 -22.71
C ASP A 379 -11.69 -21.95 -23.90
N GLN A 380 -12.35 -21.53 -24.97
CA GLN A 380 -12.48 -22.31 -26.20
C GLN A 380 -11.15 -22.50 -26.95
N ALA A 381 -10.11 -21.73 -26.63
CA ALA A 381 -8.77 -21.98 -27.15
C ALA A 381 -8.18 -23.27 -26.58
N VAL A 382 -8.60 -23.67 -25.36
CA VAL A 382 -8.16 -24.89 -24.68
C VAL A 382 -9.14 -26.05 -24.86
N HIS A 383 -10.44 -25.76 -24.79
CA HIS A 383 -11.49 -26.76 -24.90
C HIS A 383 -12.39 -26.49 -26.12
N LYS A 384 -12.09 -27.15 -27.24
CA LYS A 384 -12.94 -27.14 -28.45
C LYS A 384 -14.16 -28.04 -28.28
N ILE A 385 -15.01 -27.71 -27.32
CA ILE A 385 -16.23 -28.43 -27.01
C ILE A 385 -17.43 -27.55 -27.33
N GLY A 386 -18.47 -28.14 -27.94
CA GLY A 386 -19.74 -27.45 -28.21
C GLY A 386 -20.76 -27.57 -27.08
N GLN A 387 -20.53 -28.51 -26.15
CA GLN A 387 -21.34 -28.72 -24.97
C GLN A 387 -20.44 -29.06 -23.78
N ILE A 388 -20.90 -28.74 -22.57
CA ILE A 388 -20.24 -29.14 -21.33
C ILE A 388 -21.21 -29.86 -20.40
N GLU A 389 -20.71 -30.91 -19.75
CA GLU A 389 -21.45 -31.57 -18.70
C GLU A 389 -21.23 -30.84 -17.37
N ALA A 390 -22.34 -30.49 -16.72
CA ALA A 390 -22.37 -29.95 -15.37
C ALA A 390 -23.14 -30.92 -14.45
N CYS A 391 -22.56 -31.26 -13.31
CA CYS A 391 -23.15 -32.17 -12.33
C CYS A 391 -23.31 -31.46 -10.99
N LEU A 392 -24.54 -31.38 -10.49
CA LEU A 392 -24.84 -31.00 -9.12
C LEU A 392 -24.82 -32.26 -8.26
N THR A 393 -23.94 -32.31 -7.28
CA THR A 393 -23.85 -33.38 -6.28
C THR A 393 -24.27 -32.87 -4.91
N GLY A 394 -24.75 -33.77 -4.06
CA GLY A 394 -25.15 -33.49 -2.69
C GLY A 394 -24.76 -34.63 -1.75
N PRO A 395 -25.21 -34.63 -0.49
CA PRO A 395 -24.78 -35.60 0.52
C PRO A 395 -25.11 -37.06 0.18
N LYS A 396 -26.12 -37.28 -0.68
CA LYS A 396 -26.58 -38.61 -1.13
C LYS A 396 -26.06 -38.98 -2.52
N GLY A 397 -25.08 -38.25 -3.05
CA GLY A 397 -24.51 -38.46 -4.39
C GLY A 397 -25.08 -37.49 -5.44
N ASN A 398 -25.21 -37.97 -6.68
CA ASN A 398 -25.65 -37.14 -7.81
C ASN A 398 -27.09 -36.67 -7.63
N VAL A 399 -27.30 -35.35 -7.74
CA VAL A 399 -28.62 -34.71 -7.66
C VAL A 399 -29.15 -34.42 -9.05
N HIS A 400 -28.34 -33.78 -9.89
CA HIS A 400 -28.73 -33.40 -11.24
C HIS A 400 -27.52 -33.38 -12.16
N ARG A 401 -27.71 -33.79 -13.40
CA ARG A 401 -26.67 -33.79 -14.44
C ARG A 401 -27.28 -33.22 -15.70
N ALA A 402 -26.61 -32.23 -16.29
CA ALA A 402 -27.06 -31.56 -17.50
C ALA A 402 -25.91 -31.46 -18.50
N SER A 403 -26.20 -31.77 -19.77
CA SER A 403 -25.35 -31.39 -20.90
C SER A 403 -25.81 -30.02 -21.38
N LEU A 404 -24.95 -29.01 -21.25
CA LEU A 404 -25.26 -27.62 -21.52
C LEU A 404 -24.60 -27.17 -22.83
N PRO A 405 -25.33 -26.56 -23.76
CA PRO A 405 -24.73 -25.96 -24.95
C PRO A 405 -23.87 -24.76 -24.56
N LEU A 406 -22.80 -24.56 -25.31
CA LEU A 406 -21.93 -23.38 -25.17
C LEU A 406 -22.32 -22.33 -26.21
N GLU A 407 -22.77 -21.19 -25.74
CA GLU A 407 -23.05 -20.01 -26.54
C GLU A 407 -21.93 -19.00 -26.30
N GLN A 408 -21.12 -18.73 -27.34
CA GLN A 408 -19.95 -17.84 -27.24
C GLN A 408 -18.98 -18.20 -26.09
N GLY A 409 -18.79 -19.50 -25.84
CA GLY A 409 -17.92 -20.00 -24.77
C GLY A 409 -18.55 -20.02 -23.37
N VAL A 410 -19.82 -19.65 -23.24
CA VAL A 410 -20.54 -19.62 -21.96
C VAL A 410 -21.68 -20.65 -21.96
N ALA A 411 -21.75 -21.45 -20.91
CA ALA A 411 -22.88 -22.32 -20.62
C ALA A 411 -23.62 -21.82 -19.36
N ARG A 412 -24.95 -21.97 -19.34
CA ARG A 412 -25.78 -21.57 -18.20
C ARG A 412 -26.35 -22.79 -17.50
N PHE A 413 -26.04 -22.95 -16.21
CA PHE A 413 -26.62 -23.96 -15.36
C PHE A 413 -27.71 -23.34 -14.49
N ILE A 414 -28.90 -23.94 -14.48
CA ILE A 414 -30.03 -23.49 -13.66
C ILE A 414 -30.63 -24.69 -12.96
N TYR A 415 -30.80 -24.61 -11.64
CA TYR A 415 -31.46 -25.65 -10.86
C TYR A 415 -32.26 -25.06 -9.70
N ASP A 416 -33.44 -25.62 -9.44
CA ASP A 416 -34.31 -25.21 -8.33
C ASP A 416 -33.91 -25.93 -7.03
N MET A 417 -33.15 -25.24 -6.17
CA MET A 417 -32.66 -25.80 -4.91
C MET A 417 -33.74 -25.87 -3.82
N ALA A 418 -34.92 -25.25 -4.02
CA ALA A 418 -36.02 -25.35 -3.06
C ALA A 418 -36.51 -26.80 -2.89
N LYS A 419 -36.32 -27.64 -3.92
CA LYS A 419 -36.68 -29.07 -3.94
C LYS A 419 -35.75 -29.95 -3.11
N LEU A 420 -34.60 -29.43 -2.69
CA LEU A 420 -33.57 -30.21 -2.01
C LEU A 420 -33.61 -29.99 -0.50
N PRO A 421 -33.24 -30.99 0.32
CA PRO A 421 -33.06 -30.78 1.75
C PRO A 421 -31.92 -29.80 2.02
N ASP A 422 -31.86 -29.27 3.24
CA ASP A 422 -30.72 -28.46 3.68
C ASP A 422 -29.44 -29.32 3.71
N GLY A 423 -28.30 -28.71 3.36
CA GLY A 423 -27.02 -29.40 3.25
C GLY A 423 -26.04 -28.72 2.29
N ASP A 424 -24.85 -29.30 2.21
CA ASP A 424 -23.81 -28.89 1.25
C ASP A 424 -24.03 -29.58 -0.10
N TYR A 425 -24.01 -28.78 -1.16
CA TYR A 425 -24.07 -29.21 -2.55
C TYR A 425 -22.86 -28.71 -3.31
N TYR A 426 -22.52 -29.37 -4.41
CA TYR A 426 -21.36 -29.01 -5.22
C TYR A 426 -21.74 -29.01 -6.70
N LEU A 427 -21.48 -27.89 -7.37
CA LEU A 427 -21.52 -27.80 -8.82
C LEU A 427 -20.15 -28.19 -9.36
N GLU A 428 -20.11 -29.33 -10.05
CA GLU A 428 -18.92 -29.95 -10.61
C GLU A 428 -18.95 -29.83 -12.13
N VAL A 429 -17.91 -29.24 -12.69
CA VAL A 429 -17.74 -28.98 -14.11
C VAL A 429 -16.29 -29.25 -14.48
N LEU A 430 -16.04 -30.31 -15.24
CA LEU A 430 -14.69 -30.82 -15.52
C LEU A 430 -13.88 -31.05 -14.22
N LYS A 431 -12.83 -30.25 -13.97
CA LYS A 431 -12.02 -30.31 -12.74
C LYS A 431 -12.40 -29.22 -11.72
N THR A 432 -13.32 -28.33 -12.07
CA THR A 432 -13.77 -27.24 -11.21
C THR A 432 -14.91 -27.73 -10.34
N ARG A 433 -14.86 -27.40 -9.04
CA ARG A 433 -15.87 -27.77 -8.05
C ARG A 433 -16.18 -26.56 -7.17
N VAL A 434 -17.42 -26.09 -7.24
CA VAL A 434 -17.89 -24.94 -6.42
C VAL A 434 -18.93 -25.43 -5.43
N ARG A 435 -18.76 -25.08 -4.16
CA ARG A 435 -19.71 -25.43 -3.08
C ARG A 435 -20.85 -24.42 -2.99
N ILE A 436 -22.04 -24.94 -2.76
CA ILE A 436 -23.27 -24.20 -2.49
C ILE A 436 -23.86 -24.75 -1.19
N ARG A 437 -24.08 -23.90 -0.19
CA ARG A 437 -24.71 -24.33 1.06
C ARG A 437 -26.19 -23.99 1.04
N LYS A 438 -27.07 -24.97 1.27
CA LYS A 438 -28.48 -24.69 1.59
C LYS A 438 -28.65 -24.82 3.10
N LEU A 439 -28.94 -23.72 3.76
CA LEU A 439 -28.93 -23.64 5.23
C LEU A 439 -30.34 -23.83 5.80
N PRO A 440 -30.49 -24.59 6.91
CA PRO A 440 -31.74 -24.60 7.66
C PRO A 440 -32.00 -23.22 8.28
N TYR A 441 -33.25 -22.94 8.63
CA TYR A 441 -33.58 -21.67 9.29
C TYR A 441 -32.89 -21.60 10.66
N GLN A 442 -32.18 -20.49 10.89
CA GLN A 442 -31.68 -20.09 12.20
C GLN A 442 -32.19 -18.69 12.51
N LYS A 443 -32.78 -18.50 13.69
CA LYS A 443 -33.20 -17.17 14.13
C LYS A 443 -31.99 -16.24 14.21
N GLY A 444 -32.12 -15.07 13.61
CA GLY A 444 -31.04 -14.10 13.45
C GLY A 444 -30.24 -14.28 12.16
N GLU A 445 -30.61 -15.16 11.23
CA GLU A 445 -29.85 -15.33 9.98
C GLU A 445 -29.72 -14.02 9.21
N VAL A 446 -28.51 -13.76 8.67
CA VAL A 446 -28.17 -12.52 7.98
C VAL A 446 -27.70 -12.82 6.56
N TRP A 447 -28.28 -12.12 5.60
CA TRP A 447 -27.86 -12.21 4.20
C TRP A 447 -28.02 -10.89 3.46
N CYS A 448 -27.26 -10.72 2.37
CA CYS A 448 -27.34 -9.55 1.51
C CYS A 448 -27.94 -9.92 0.16
N ASP A 449 -28.73 -9.02 -0.43
CA ASP A 449 -29.20 -9.15 -1.80
C ASP A 449 -28.19 -8.60 -2.83
N LYS A 450 -28.56 -8.61 -4.11
CA LYS A 450 -27.73 -8.12 -5.22
C LYS A 450 -27.49 -6.60 -5.23
N ASN A 451 -28.21 -5.85 -4.40
CA ASN A 451 -28.08 -4.40 -4.26
C ASN A 451 -27.41 -4.05 -2.91
N ASP A 452 -26.74 -5.02 -2.29
CA ASP A 452 -26.11 -4.92 -0.98
C ASP A 452 -27.07 -4.58 0.18
N ALA A 453 -28.38 -4.77 -0.01
CA ALA A 453 -29.34 -4.60 1.07
C ALA A 453 -29.24 -5.76 2.06
N VAL A 454 -29.09 -5.45 3.34
CA VAL A 454 -28.97 -6.43 4.43
C VAL A 454 -30.36 -6.88 4.89
N PHE A 455 -30.52 -8.18 5.08
CA PHE A 455 -31.72 -8.81 5.62
C PHE A 455 -31.39 -9.57 6.89
N VAL A 456 -32.27 -9.45 7.89
CA VAL A 456 -32.24 -10.25 9.12
C VAL A 456 -33.57 -10.97 9.26
N ASP A 457 -33.56 -12.30 9.37
CA ASP A 457 -34.77 -13.13 9.38
C ASP A 457 -35.72 -12.80 8.19
N GLY A 458 -35.14 -12.55 7.01
CA GLY A 458 -35.88 -12.23 5.78
C GLY A 458 -36.47 -10.83 5.70
N LYS A 459 -36.20 -9.96 6.68
CA LYS A 459 -36.68 -8.58 6.69
C LYS A 459 -35.54 -7.62 6.39
N PRO A 460 -35.74 -6.59 5.55
CA PRO A 460 -34.76 -5.54 5.36
C PRO A 460 -34.34 -4.95 6.71
N PHE A 461 -33.03 -4.79 6.90
CA PHE A 461 -32.46 -4.32 8.15
C PHE A 461 -31.44 -3.22 7.87
N VAL A 462 -31.60 -2.09 8.55
CA VAL A 462 -30.62 -1.00 8.52
C VAL A 462 -29.92 -0.99 9.87
N LEU A 463 -28.60 -1.17 9.85
CA LEU A 463 -27.76 -0.99 11.02
C LEU A 463 -27.60 0.51 11.28
N PHE A 464 -28.17 0.98 12.39
CA PHE A 464 -28.07 2.38 12.82
C PHE A 464 -27.75 2.43 14.31
N GLY A 465 -26.63 3.06 14.66
CA GLY A 465 -26.27 3.32 16.04
C GLY A 465 -24.81 3.70 16.24
N TRP A 466 -24.35 3.57 17.49
CA TRP A 466 -23.07 4.10 17.95
C TRP A 466 -22.13 3.02 18.47
N THR A 467 -20.83 3.29 18.38
CA THR A 467 -19.72 2.47 18.82
C THR A 467 -19.51 2.61 20.34
N SER A 468 -20.18 1.79 21.15
CA SER A 468 -20.14 1.82 22.64
C SER A 468 -20.74 3.08 23.31
N GLY A 469 -20.87 3.09 24.64
CA GLY A 469 -21.37 4.24 25.42
C GLY A 469 -22.75 4.07 26.06
N LYS A 470 -23.22 5.09 26.79
CA LYS A 470 -24.47 5.03 27.58
C LYS A 470 -25.73 4.90 26.70
N GLU A 471 -25.64 5.32 25.45
CA GLU A 471 -26.76 5.46 24.51
C GLU A 471 -27.00 4.23 23.61
N VAL A 472 -26.22 3.14 23.78
CA VAL A 472 -26.32 1.91 22.96
C VAL A 472 -27.74 1.30 22.92
N CYS A 473 -28.58 1.57 23.92
CA CYS A 473 -29.97 1.11 23.96
C CYS A 473 -30.99 2.26 23.86
N ALA A 474 -30.62 3.43 23.34
CA ALA A 474 -31.54 4.55 23.15
C ALA A 474 -32.62 4.22 22.10
N PRO A 475 -33.82 4.83 22.17
CA PRO A 475 -34.85 4.65 21.16
C PRO A 475 -34.34 4.99 19.75
N GLY A 476 -34.65 4.15 18.77
CA GLY A 476 -34.22 4.32 17.37
C GLY A 476 -32.88 3.68 17.02
N ILE A 477 -32.10 3.24 18.01
CA ILE A 477 -30.87 2.47 17.78
C ILE A 477 -31.24 1.02 17.44
N THR A 478 -30.77 0.56 16.27
CA THR A 478 -31.01 -0.81 15.78
C THR A 478 -29.77 -1.68 15.89
N GLY A 479 -28.58 -1.09 16.01
CA GLY A 479 -27.42 -1.88 16.37
C GLY A 479 -26.24 -1.12 16.93
N ALA A 480 -25.30 -1.89 17.44
CA ALA A 480 -24.12 -1.38 18.12
C ALA A 480 -22.94 -2.32 17.91
N GLN A 481 -21.75 -1.74 18.01
CA GLN A 481 -20.51 -2.51 18.09
C GLN A 481 -20.13 -2.68 19.55
N THR A 482 -19.83 -3.92 19.94
CA THR A 482 -19.24 -4.19 21.24
C THR A 482 -17.73 -4.28 21.09
N TYR A 483 -16.99 -3.47 21.86
CA TYR A 483 -15.54 -3.60 22.03
C TYR A 483 -15.18 -4.53 23.20
N ASP A 484 -16.17 -5.29 23.69
CA ASP A 484 -15.97 -6.14 24.84
C ASP A 484 -15.04 -7.30 24.50
N GLN A 485 -14.02 -7.46 25.35
CA GLN A 485 -12.83 -8.26 25.11
C GLN A 485 -13.04 -9.68 25.60
N PHE A 486 -14.04 -10.38 25.04
CA PHE A 486 -14.51 -11.63 25.62
C PHE A 486 -13.48 -12.76 25.48
N ALA A 487 -12.66 -12.95 26.52
CA ALA A 487 -11.90 -14.19 26.72
C ALA A 487 -12.83 -15.33 27.22
N ASP A 488 -13.99 -14.97 27.78
CA ASP A 488 -15.01 -15.90 28.27
C ASP A 488 -16.34 -15.77 27.49
N SER A 489 -16.81 -16.92 27.02
CA SER A 489 -18.05 -16.98 26.22
C SER A 489 -19.31 -16.77 27.07
N ASN A 490 -19.27 -17.02 28.39
CA ASN A 490 -20.43 -16.78 29.24
C ASN A 490 -20.63 -15.29 29.53
N GLU A 491 -19.55 -14.55 29.74
CA GLU A 491 -19.60 -13.10 29.87
C GLU A 491 -20.19 -12.45 28.61
N CYS A 492 -19.74 -12.89 27.41
CA CYS A 492 -20.32 -12.45 26.14
C CYS A 492 -21.84 -12.64 26.09
N LEU A 493 -22.31 -13.85 26.39
CA LEU A 493 -23.75 -14.14 26.43
C LEU A 493 -24.49 -13.26 27.44
N LYS A 494 -23.97 -13.12 28.67
CA LYS A 494 -24.59 -12.30 29.72
C LYS A 494 -24.70 -10.84 29.31
N ASP A 495 -23.70 -10.28 28.63
CA ASP A 495 -23.71 -8.88 28.24
C ASP A 495 -24.65 -8.65 27.05
N MET A 496 -24.70 -9.57 26.09
CA MET A 496 -25.72 -9.53 25.03
C MET A 496 -27.15 -9.62 25.61
N ASP A 497 -27.38 -10.51 26.59
CA ASP A 497 -28.67 -10.64 27.29
C ASP A 497 -29.07 -9.32 27.98
N LYS A 498 -28.13 -8.67 28.69
CA LYS A 498 -28.37 -7.38 29.35
C LYS A 498 -28.74 -6.28 28.35
N LEU A 499 -28.05 -6.23 27.21
CA LEU A 499 -28.31 -5.24 26.17
C LEU A 499 -29.69 -5.48 25.52
N MET A 500 -30.01 -6.74 25.20
CA MET A 500 -31.30 -7.10 24.63
C MET A 500 -32.46 -6.90 25.61
N ALA A 501 -32.24 -7.08 26.92
CA ALA A 501 -33.26 -6.77 27.93
C ALA A 501 -33.64 -5.28 27.95
N ARG A 502 -32.70 -4.39 27.58
CA ARG A 502 -32.92 -2.95 27.49
C ARG A 502 -33.46 -2.53 26.12
N ASN A 503 -33.02 -3.19 25.05
CA ASN A 503 -33.49 -2.97 23.68
C ASN A 503 -33.59 -4.33 22.93
N PRO A 504 -34.78 -4.95 22.88
CA PRO A 504 -34.97 -6.25 22.23
C PRO A 504 -34.75 -6.26 20.71
N ALA A 505 -34.74 -5.08 20.07
CA ALA A 505 -34.50 -4.95 18.63
C ALA A 505 -33.01 -4.79 18.28
N LEU A 506 -32.14 -4.69 19.30
CA LEU A 506 -30.71 -4.42 19.12
C LEU A 506 -29.99 -5.59 18.45
N LYS A 507 -29.16 -5.26 17.48
CA LYS A 507 -28.25 -6.16 16.76
C LYS A 507 -26.79 -5.74 16.96
N LEU A 508 -25.89 -6.70 17.09
CA LEU A 508 -24.53 -6.47 17.57
C LEU A 508 -23.49 -6.92 16.55
N LEU A 509 -22.53 -6.04 16.29
CA LEU A 509 -21.22 -6.39 15.75
C LEU A 509 -20.34 -6.80 16.93
N ILE A 510 -19.99 -8.08 17.00
CA ILE A 510 -19.21 -8.64 18.12
C ILE A 510 -17.80 -9.01 17.68
N ILE A 511 -16.81 -8.76 18.51
CA ILE A 511 -15.45 -9.22 18.24
C ILE A 511 -15.37 -10.73 18.52
N PRO A 512 -14.89 -11.58 17.60
CA PRO A 512 -14.89 -13.03 17.77
C PRO A 512 -13.81 -13.54 18.74
N TYR A 513 -12.93 -12.66 19.23
CA TYR A 513 -11.84 -12.96 20.16
C TYR A 513 -11.45 -11.72 20.99
N SER A 514 -10.59 -11.90 22.00
CA SER A 514 -10.12 -10.84 22.89
C SER A 514 -8.69 -10.40 22.55
N GLU A 515 -8.44 -9.08 22.51
CA GLU A 515 -7.14 -8.48 22.21
C GLU A 515 -6.33 -8.04 23.46
N LYS A 516 -6.86 -8.13 24.69
CA LYS A 516 -6.24 -7.45 25.85
C LYS A 516 -5.33 -8.29 26.75
N ASP A 517 -4.16 -7.72 27.04
CA ASP A 517 -3.11 -8.17 27.96
C ASP A 517 -3.50 -8.33 29.44
N ARG A 518 -4.76 -8.14 29.82
CA ARG A 518 -5.22 -8.29 31.22
C ARG A 518 -5.47 -9.74 31.66
N TYR A 519 -5.46 -10.70 30.72
CA TYR A 519 -5.60 -12.11 31.01
C TYR A 519 -4.25 -12.81 30.78
N PRO A 520 -3.79 -13.69 31.69
CA PRO A 520 -2.44 -14.27 31.66
C PRO A 520 -2.16 -15.24 30.48
N GLN A 521 -3.02 -15.27 29.45
CA GLN A 521 -2.89 -16.08 28.23
C GLN A 521 -3.45 -15.28 27.04
N VAL A 522 -2.67 -14.36 26.46
CA VAL A 522 -3.08 -13.60 25.27
C VAL A 522 -2.96 -14.51 24.05
N VAL A 523 -4.08 -15.10 23.62
CA VAL A 523 -4.13 -16.04 22.47
C VAL A 523 -4.11 -15.28 21.13
N PHE A 524 -4.56 -14.03 21.11
CA PHE A 524 -4.68 -13.17 19.93
C PHE A 524 -3.91 -11.85 20.11
N SER A 525 -2.63 -11.93 20.47
CA SER A 525 -1.76 -10.74 20.55
C SER A 525 -1.58 -10.11 19.17
N GLU A 526 -1.20 -8.84 19.11
CA GLU A 526 -0.84 -8.18 17.84
C GLU A 526 0.26 -8.94 17.08
N GLU A 527 1.29 -9.42 17.80
CA GLU A 527 2.36 -10.22 17.21
C GLU A 527 1.83 -11.52 16.58
N SER A 528 0.87 -12.20 17.23
CA SER A 528 0.29 -13.44 16.73
C SER A 528 -0.51 -13.30 15.43
N ARG A 529 -0.79 -12.06 15.00
CA ARG A 529 -1.52 -11.72 13.77
C ARG A 529 -0.61 -11.32 12.60
N ARG A 530 0.71 -11.35 12.80
CA ARG A 530 1.70 -11.11 11.75
C ARG A 530 2.07 -12.38 10.97
N GLY A 531 1.74 -13.56 11.51
CA GLY A 531 1.91 -14.85 10.84
C GLY A 531 0.98 -15.03 9.63
N ASP A 532 1.21 -16.07 8.84
CA ASP A 532 0.42 -16.40 7.65
C ASP A 532 -0.82 -17.27 7.93
N SER A 533 -1.02 -17.68 9.19
CA SER A 533 -2.13 -18.55 9.59
C SER A 533 -2.49 -18.45 11.07
N LEU A 534 -3.66 -18.99 11.43
CA LEU A 534 -4.09 -19.16 12.82
C LEU A 534 -3.31 -20.30 13.49
N THR A 535 -2.89 -20.08 14.73
CA THR A 535 -2.30 -21.14 15.55
C THR A 535 -3.36 -22.16 16.00
N PRO A 536 -2.98 -23.42 16.32
CA PRO A 536 -3.93 -24.40 16.85
C PRO A 536 -4.71 -23.92 18.07
N LYS A 537 -4.08 -23.17 18.98
CA LYS A 537 -4.73 -22.58 20.17
C LYS A 537 -5.77 -21.53 19.79
N GLN A 538 -5.50 -20.70 18.78
CA GLN A 538 -6.45 -19.72 18.25
C GLN A 538 -7.67 -20.41 17.64
N ILE A 539 -7.44 -21.46 16.83
CA ILE A 539 -8.52 -22.26 16.21
C ILE A 539 -9.40 -22.89 17.28
N GLU A 540 -8.82 -23.51 18.30
CA GLU A 540 -9.56 -24.11 19.42
C GLU A 540 -10.40 -23.06 20.17
N HIS A 541 -9.80 -21.90 20.46
CA HIS A 541 -10.50 -20.81 21.13
C HIS A 541 -11.70 -20.32 20.31
N LEU A 542 -11.50 -20.01 19.04
CA LEU A 542 -12.55 -19.54 18.12
C LEU A 542 -13.66 -20.57 17.97
N THR A 543 -13.29 -21.84 17.75
CA THR A 543 -14.26 -22.94 17.62
C THR A 543 -15.18 -23.01 18.83
N ARG A 544 -14.60 -22.98 20.04
CA ARG A 544 -15.35 -23.01 21.29
C ARG A 544 -16.23 -21.76 21.48
N HIS A 545 -15.68 -20.57 21.23
CA HIS A 545 -16.39 -19.31 21.45
C HIS A 545 -17.57 -19.16 20.47
N ILE A 546 -17.30 -19.27 19.18
CA ILE A 546 -18.27 -19.07 18.11
C ILE A 546 -19.41 -20.09 18.18
N THR A 547 -19.09 -21.37 18.40
CA THR A 547 -20.11 -22.42 18.57
C THR A 547 -21.12 -22.08 19.68
N LYS A 548 -20.65 -21.38 20.73
CA LYS A 548 -21.47 -21.02 21.89
C LYS A 548 -22.29 -19.75 21.69
N VAL A 549 -21.78 -18.76 20.95
CA VAL A 549 -22.45 -17.45 20.80
C VAL A 549 -23.25 -17.28 19.51
N ARG A 550 -22.94 -18.03 18.44
CA ARG A 550 -23.52 -17.86 17.10
C ARG A 550 -25.05 -17.94 17.03
N SER A 551 -25.70 -18.63 17.96
CA SER A 551 -27.17 -18.78 17.98
C SER A 551 -27.87 -17.68 18.76
N HIS A 552 -27.12 -16.75 19.37
CA HIS A 552 -27.70 -15.68 20.16
C HIS A 552 -28.39 -14.66 19.23
N PRO A 553 -29.66 -14.27 19.49
CA PRO A 553 -30.44 -13.44 18.57
C PRO A 553 -29.92 -12.01 18.39
N ALA A 554 -29.03 -11.54 19.27
CA ALA A 554 -28.38 -10.24 19.11
C ALA A 554 -27.30 -10.23 18.03
N VAL A 555 -26.72 -11.37 17.66
CA VAL A 555 -25.58 -11.38 16.72
C VAL A 555 -26.04 -10.90 15.35
N LEU A 556 -25.26 -9.98 14.78
CA LEU A 556 -25.44 -9.50 13.41
C LEU A 556 -24.24 -9.87 12.55
N ALA A 557 -23.03 -9.61 13.05
CA ALA A 557 -21.79 -9.89 12.35
C ALA A 557 -20.63 -9.99 13.33
N TYR A 558 -19.51 -10.50 12.85
CA TYR A 558 -18.23 -10.54 13.55
C TYR A 558 -17.36 -9.35 13.12
N TYR A 559 -17.07 -8.43 14.04
CA TYR A 559 -16.11 -7.35 13.82
C TYR A 559 -14.69 -7.90 14.00
N VAL A 560 -14.01 -8.22 12.90
CA VAL A 560 -12.77 -9.01 12.93
C VAL A 560 -11.52 -8.16 13.14
N ALA A 561 -11.49 -6.92 12.66
CA ALA A 561 -10.34 -6.04 12.90
C ALA A 561 -10.72 -4.57 12.84
N ASP A 562 -9.93 -3.80 13.57
CA ASP A 562 -9.96 -2.34 13.66
C ASP A 562 -8.67 -1.81 13.04
N GLU A 563 -8.71 -1.42 11.77
CA GLU A 563 -7.60 -0.81 11.02
C GLU A 563 -6.30 -1.66 11.08
N PRO A 564 -6.34 -2.93 10.63
CA PRO A 564 -5.22 -3.87 10.77
C PRO A 564 -3.93 -3.41 10.07
N GLU A 565 -4.03 -2.58 9.05
CA GLU A 565 -2.92 -1.95 8.34
C GLU A 565 -2.06 -1.07 9.25
N CYS A 566 -2.64 -0.45 10.28
CA CYS A 566 -1.92 0.41 11.22
C CYS A 566 -1.07 -0.38 12.20
N ARG A 567 -1.19 -1.71 12.22
CA ARG A 567 -0.57 -2.61 13.20
C ARG A 567 0.34 -3.67 12.56
N ASP A 568 0.67 -3.49 11.28
CA ASP A 568 1.47 -4.43 10.47
C ASP A 568 0.91 -5.87 10.52
N ASN A 569 -0.41 -6.01 10.57
CA ASN A 569 -1.02 -7.33 10.59
C ASN A 569 -0.99 -7.96 9.20
N ASN A 570 -0.88 -9.29 9.14
CA ASN A 570 -0.81 -10.00 7.88
C ASN A 570 -2.23 -10.26 7.32
N PRO A 571 -2.55 -9.82 6.09
CA PRO A 571 -3.85 -10.09 5.47
C PRO A 571 -4.20 -11.58 5.34
N GLU A 572 -3.20 -12.46 5.13
CA GLU A 572 -3.42 -13.91 5.06
C GLU A 572 -4.00 -14.45 6.37
N TRP A 573 -3.57 -13.92 7.51
CA TRP A 573 -4.10 -14.32 8.82
C TRP A 573 -5.61 -14.07 8.90
N TYR A 574 -6.07 -12.90 8.45
CA TYR A 574 -7.49 -12.55 8.42
C TYR A 574 -8.28 -13.35 7.38
N ARG A 575 -7.65 -13.72 6.25
CA ARG A 575 -8.24 -14.67 5.30
C ARG A 575 -8.50 -16.02 5.98
N LYS A 576 -7.54 -16.55 6.74
CA LYS A 576 -7.70 -17.80 7.51
C LYS A 576 -8.74 -17.70 8.62
N LEU A 577 -8.81 -16.57 9.30
CA LEU A 577 -9.90 -16.28 10.23
C LEU A 577 -11.27 -16.33 9.55
N ARG A 578 -11.44 -15.63 8.43
CA ARG A 578 -12.70 -15.61 7.67
C ARG A 578 -13.10 -16.99 7.15
N GLU A 579 -12.13 -17.78 6.66
CA GLU A 579 -12.34 -19.18 6.25
C GLU A 579 -12.92 -19.99 7.42
N LEU A 580 -12.28 -19.93 8.60
CA LEU A 580 -12.73 -20.64 9.80
C LEU A 580 -14.11 -20.16 10.27
N LEU A 581 -14.34 -18.85 10.38
CA LEU A 581 -15.62 -18.29 10.81
C LEU A 581 -16.75 -18.66 9.84
N THR A 582 -16.46 -18.77 8.55
CA THR A 582 -17.46 -19.19 7.55
C THR A 582 -17.89 -20.65 7.69
N GLU A 583 -17.03 -21.53 8.20
CA GLU A 583 -17.42 -22.90 8.55
C GLU A 583 -18.11 -22.99 9.90
N LEU A 584 -17.63 -22.23 10.90
CA LEU A 584 -18.20 -22.24 12.25
C LEU A 584 -19.56 -21.53 12.31
N ASP A 585 -19.76 -20.49 11.51
CA ASP A 585 -21.01 -19.74 11.45
C ASP A 585 -21.28 -19.20 10.03
N PRO A 586 -22.03 -19.96 9.20
CA PRO A 586 -22.40 -19.51 7.87
C PRO A 586 -23.52 -18.44 7.89
N TYR A 587 -24.10 -18.12 9.05
CA TYR A 587 -25.27 -17.25 9.16
C TYR A 587 -24.92 -15.77 9.33
N HIS A 588 -23.75 -15.45 9.87
CA HIS A 588 -23.37 -14.06 10.17
C HIS A 588 -22.11 -13.63 9.36
N PRO A 589 -22.10 -12.41 8.80
CA PRO A 589 -20.93 -11.85 8.11
C PRO A 589 -19.72 -11.62 9.02
N CYS A 590 -18.56 -11.41 8.39
CA CYS A 590 -17.41 -10.76 9.00
C CYS A 590 -17.35 -9.31 8.49
N VAL A 591 -17.02 -8.38 9.37
CA VAL A 591 -16.88 -6.94 9.09
C VAL A 591 -15.50 -6.52 9.53
N ILE A 592 -14.81 -5.76 8.68
CA ILE A 592 -13.49 -5.21 8.94
C ILE A 592 -13.55 -3.70 8.72
N LEU A 593 -12.89 -2.93 9.60
CA LEU A 593 -12.70 -1.49 9.40
C LEU A 593 -11.28 -1.28 8.86
N ASN A 594 -11.17 -0.46 7.81
CA ASN A 594 -9.91 -0.04 7.21
C ASN A 594 -9.91 1.49 7.08
N GLN A 595 -8.73 2.11 7.13
CA GLN A 595 -8.51 3.56 7.05
C GLN A 595 -8.71 4.10 5.63
N ASP A 596 -8.37 3.32 4.60
CA ASP A 596 -8.42 3.78 3.21
C ASP A 596 -8.73 2.66 2.19
N PHE A 597 -8.91 3.05 0.92
CA PHE A 597 -9.24 2.12 -0.17
C PHE A 597 -8.12 1.13 -0.50
N SER A 598 -6.85 1.47 -0.27
CA SER A 598 -5.72 0.56 -0.47
C SER A 598 -5.75 -0.56 0.56
N ALA A 599 -5.97 -0.20 1.82
CA ALA A 599 -6.16 -1.15 2.91
C ALA A 599 -7.39 -2.05 2.67
N ILE A 600 -8.53 -1.49 2.22
CA ILE A 600 -9.69 -2.30 1.85
C ILE A 600 -9.31 -3.37 0.80
N LYS A 601 -8.59 -2.99 -0.26
CA LYS A 601 -8.14 -3.96 -1.28
C LYS A 601 -7.17 -5.00 -0.72
N ARG A 602 -6.28 -4.60 0.19
CA ARG A 602 -5.28 -5.48 0.82
C ARG A 602 -5.92 -6.54 1.72
N TYR A 603 -7.02 -6.22 2.41
CA TYR A 603 -7.67 -7.09 3.40
C TYR A 603 -9.02 -7.70 2.95
N ALA A 604 -9.54 -7.36 1.77
CA ALA A 604 -10.71 -7.99 1.15
C ALA A 604 -10.47 -9.48 0.79
#